data_AF-A0A7S2UIR1-F1
#
_entry.id   AF-A0A7S2UIR1-F1
#
_cell.length_a   1.000
_cell.length_b   1.000
_cell.length_c   1.000
_cell.angle_alpha   90.00
_cell.angle_beta   90.00
_cell.angle_gamma   90.00
#
_symmetry.space_group_name_H-M   'P 1'
#
loop_
_entity.id
_entity.type
_entity.pdbx_description
1 polymer ?
#
loop_
_entity_poly.entity_id
_entity_poly.type
_entity_poly.pdbx_seq_one_letter_code
_entity_poly.pdbx_strand_id
1 'polypeptide(L)'
;FYDLCDYYGLYVCDESNIETHGMMPMGKLAQDWGWRAAFVSRVKRMVQRDRNHPSIIIWSLGNESGKGRNLTAARDMLRTMDSTRPIVYESGGALFEGTGISDLTDIACPMYPTVEQTVNLGTRKDEGRPVILCEYSHAMGNSNGNLDEYWKHFWDKDKPRLQGGFIWDMIDQGLRRVNKTTGKEYFAYGDTDCGDINDRQFCINGLYSPDRVPHPAVAEVKYLQQPVQFTLDSETSSGVTLAVTNRYSFQSTDKLKWTWFVTSCDKMNEERIEGLFSFSAPPENSRTLARINFDSGGLDSAFRR
;
A
#
# COMPACT_ATOMS: atom_id res chain seq x y z
N PHE A 1 5.01 12.27 -13.72
CA PHE A 1 4.53 11.44 -12.60
C PHE A 1 5.03 12.03 -11.29
N TYR A 2 6.35 12.05 -11.05
CA TYR A 2 6.93 12.56 -9.80
C TYR A 2 6.52 13.99 -9.45
N ASP A 3 6.44 14.92 -10.42
CA ASP A 3 5.93 16.28 -10.16
C ASP A 3 4.51 16.31 -9.56
N LEU A 4 3.65 15.36 -9.95
CA LEU A 4 2.31 15.24 -9.39
C LEU A 4 2.36 14.66 -7.98
N CYS A 5 3.23 13.69 -7.72
CA CYS A 5 3.44 13.14 -6.37
C CYS A 5 4.00 14.20 -5.41
N ASP A 6 4.91 15.04 -5.89
CA ASP A 6 5.44 16.20 -5.15
C ASP A 6 4.32 17.19 -4.80
N TYR A 7 3.46 17.49 -5.78
CA TYR A 7 2.38 18.46 -5.61
C TYR A 7 1.25 17.95 -4.71
N TYR A 8 0.81 16.70 -4.90
CA TYR A 8 -0.33 16.13 -4.17
C TYR A 8 0.05 15.45 -2.85
N GLY A 9 1.33 15.13 -2.63
CA GLY A 9 1.81 14.51 -1.41
C GLY A 9 1.61 13.00 -1.37
N LEU A 10 2.33 12.27 -2.23
CA LEU A 10 2.42 10.81 -2.19
C LEU A 10 3.88 10.37 -2.01
N TYR A 11 4.13 9.45 -1.08
CA TYR A 11 5.44 8.83 -0.95
C TYR A 11 5.69 7.84 -2.09
N VAL A 12 6.88 7.92 -2.70
CA VAL A 12 7.27 7.14 -3.86
C VAL A 12 8.52 6.31 -3.55
N CYS A 13 8.45 5.02 -3.85
CA CYS A 13 9.61 4.17 -4.08
C CYS A 13 9.90 4.20 -5.59
N ASP A 14 11.03 4.77 -5.99
CA ASP A 14 11.39 4.84 -7.42
C ASP A 14 12.33 3.69 -7.78
N GLU A 15 11.91 2.90 -8.77
CA GLU A 15 12.52 1.62 -9.07
C GLU A 15 13.26 1.61 -10.41
N SER A 16 14.47 1.08 -10.38
CA SER A 16 15.25 0.96 -11.60
C SER A 16 14.69 -0.13 -12.50
N ASN A 17 14.62 0.14 -13.81
CA ASN A 17 14.12 -0.81 -14.79
C ASN A 17 15.12 -1.97 -14.98
N ILE A 18 15.14 -2.93 -14.05
CA ILE A 18 15.96 -4.14 -14.05
C ILE A 18 15.05 -5.27 -13.54
N GLU A 19 14.68 -6.16 -14.45
CA GLU A 19 13.99 -7.41 -14.13
C GLU A 19 14.52 -8.52 -15.04
N THR A 20 14.89 -9.66 -14.46
CA THR A 20 15.44 -10.81 -15.21
C THR A 20 14.79 -12.11 -14.78
N HIS A 21 13.50 -12.07 -14.44
CA HIS A 21 12.71 -13.20 -13.92
C HIS A 21 12.86 -14.45 -14.79
N GLY A 22 12.80 -14.31 -16.12
CA GLY A 22 12.88 -15.43 -17.06
C GLY A 22 14.25 -16.14 -17.17
N MET A 23 15.28 -15.70 -16.43
CA MET A 23 16.59 -16.33 -16.44
C MET A 23 16.67 -17.53 -15.49
N MET A 24 17.46 -18.53 -15.86
CA MET A 24 17.69 -19.72 -15.03
C MET A 24 19.20 -19.90 -14.75
N PRO A 25 19.68 -19.75 -13.49
CA PRO A 25 18.96 -19.17 -12.35
C PRO A 25 18.62 -17.69 -12.57
N MET A 26 17.67 -17.14 -11.82
CA MET A 26 17.19 -15.74 -11.97
C MET A 26 18.34 -14.73 -11.90
N GLY A 27 19.28 -14.94 -10.96
CA GLY A 27 20.48 -14.10 -10.79
C GLY A 27 21.58 -14.28 -11.85
N LYS A 28 21.37 -15.04 -12.94
CA LYS A 28 22.41 -15.34 -13.93
C LYS A 28 23.04 -14.08 -14.53
N LEU A 29 22.23 -13.08 -14.89
CA LEU A 29 22.72 -11.81 -15.44
C LEU A 29 23.26 -10.87 -14.35
N ALA A 30 22.69 -10.93 -13.13
CA ALA A 30 23.21 -10.19 -11.98
C ALA A 30 24.63 -10.66 -11.58
N GLN A 31 24.99 -11.91 -11.89
CA GLN A 31 26.30 -12.50 -11.62
C GLN A 31 27.29 -12.38 -12.79
N ASP A 32 26.86 -12.19 -14.03
CA ASP A 32 27.75 -12.11 -15.19
C ASP A 32 28.37 -10.71 -15.33
N TRP A 33 29.70 -10.60 -15.21
CA TRP A 33 30.41 -9.31 -15.29
C TRP A 33 30.21 -8.59 -16.62
N GLY A 34 29.95 -9.31 -17.71
CA GLY A 34 29.65 -8.72 -19.02
C GLY A 34 28.43 -7.79 -18.97
N TRP A 35 27.50 -8.02 -18.04
CA TRP A 35 26.28 -7.24 -17.85
C TRP A 35 26.41 -6.09 -16.86
N ARG A 36 27.58 -5.92 -16.22
CA ARG A 36 27.78 -4.91 -15.17
C ARG A 36 27.36 -3.51 -15.62
N ALA A 37 27.83 -3.07 -16.79
CA ALA A 37 27.55 -1.74 -17.29
C ALA A 37 26.05 -1.51 -17.51
N ALA A 38 25.31 -2.53 -17.93
CA ALA A 38 23.87 -2.46 -18.13
C ALA A 38 23.13 -2.25 -16.80
N PHE A 39 23.46 -3.04 -15.75
CA PHE A 39 22.86 -2.88 -14.43
C PHE A 39 23.17 -1.51 -13.82
N VAL A 40 24.45 -1.14 -13.76
CA VAL A 40 24.89 0.11 -13.12
C VAL A 40 24.32 1.33 -13.84
N SER A 41 24.27 1.32 -15.18
CA SER A 41 23.78 2.47 -15.94
C SER A 41 22.27 2.72 -15.77
N ARG A 42 21.46 1.67 -15.62
CA ARG A 42 20.00 1.79 -15.38
C ARG A 42 19.73 2.47 -14.04
N VAL A 43 20.38 2.00 -12.97
CA VAL A 43 20.29 2.61 -11.63
C VAL A 43 20.84 4.04 -11.64
N LYS A 44 22.00 4.27 -12.25
CA LYS A 44 22.63 5.60 -12.31
C LYS A 44 21.73 6.62 -12.99
N ARG A 45 21.13 6.26 -14.12
CA ARG A 45 20.30 7.18 -14.92
C ARG A 45 19.00 7.54 -14.22
N MET A 46 18.39 6.62 -13.47
CA MET A 46 17.23 6.91 -12.62
C MET A 46 17.59 7.97 -11.58
N VAL A 47 18.61 7.72 -10.74
CA VAL A 47 19.00 8.67 -9.69
C VAL A 47 19.41 10.04 -10.26
N GLN A 48 20.14 10.06 -11.37
CA GLN A 48 20.52 11.33 -12.01
C GLN A 48 19.31 12.15 -12.47
N ARG A 49 18.26 11.48 -12.95
CA ARG A 49 17.03 12.12 -13.42
C ARG A 49 16.18 12.61 -12.24
N ASP A 50 16.02 11.78 -11.20
CA ASP A 50 14.88 11.91 -10.28
C ASP A 50 15.24 12.37 -8.85
N ARG A 51 16.52 12.42 -8.47
CA ARG A 51 16.96 12.68 -7.08
C ARG A 51 16.46 13.99 -6.43
N ASN A 52 15.98 14.94 -7.22
CA ASN A 52 15.50 16.22 -6.71
C ASN A 52 14.01 16.21 -6.32
N HIS A 53 13.29 15.11 -6.55
CA HIS A 53 11.89 14.98 -6.16
C HIS A 53 11.75 14.64 -4.67
N PRO A 54 11.11 15.50 -3.84
CA PRO A 54 10.87 15.20 -2.43
C PRO A 54 9.88 14.06 -2.21
N SER A 55 9.00 13.76 -3.18
CA SER A 55 8.07 12.62 -3.08
C SER A 55 8.79 11.27 -3.04
N ILE A 56 9.95 11.18 -3.71
CA ILE A 56 10.76 9.97 -3.71
C ILE A 56 11.44 9.87 -2.36
N ILE A 57 11.12 8.83 -1.61
CA ILE A 57 11.70 8.59 -0.27
C ILE A 57 12.52 7.31 -0.21
N ILE A 58 12.43 6.45 -1.23
CA ILE A 58 13.11 5.16 -1.31
C ILE A 58 13.60 4.94 -2.76
N TRP A 59 14.79 4.35 -2.90
CA TRP A 59 15.28 3.83 -4.19
C TRP A 59 15.18 2.31 -4.24
N SER A 60 14.62 1.73 -5.30
CA SER A 60 14.69 0.29 -5.55
C SER A 60 15.72 -0.05 -6.64
N LEU A 61 16.52 -1.10 -6.41
CA LEU A 61 17.52 -1.57 -7.38
C LEU A 61 16.90 -2.30 -8.58
N GLY A 62 15.60 -2.60 -8.54
CA GLY A 62 14.88 -3.39 -9.54
C GLY A 62 14.08 -4.50 -8.87
N ASN A 63 13.55 -5.39 -9.70
CA ASN A 63 12.66 -6.46 -9.28
C ASN A 63 13.16 -7.83 -9.78
N GLU A 64 12.81 -8.91 -9.08
CA GLU A 64 12.94 -10.33 -9.49
C GLU A 64 14.14 -10.61 -10.44
N SER A 65 15.35 -10.25 -9.98
CA SER A 65 16.60 -10.37 -10.76
C SER A 65 17.67 -11.17 -10.02
N GLY A 66 17.26 -11.92 -9.00
CA GLY A 66 18.11 -12.72 -8.13
C GLY A 66 19.13 -11.88 -7.35
N LYS A 67 20.22 -12.51 -6.87
CA LYS A 67 21.35 -11.80 -6.25
C LYS A 67 22.62 -11.93 -7.09
N GLY A 68 23.39 -10.84 -7.21
CA GLY A 68 24.72 -10.92 -7.82
C GLY A 68 25.56 -9.65 -7.79
N ARG A 69 26.85 -9.81 -8.14
CA ARG A 69 27.89 -8.75 -8.05
C ARG A 69 27.57 -7.47 -8.83
N ASN A 70 26.72 -7.55 -9.87
CA ASN A 70 26.29 -6.38 -10.62
C ASN A 70 25.29 -5.53 -9.83
N LEU A 71 24.39 -6.15 -9.05
CA LEU A 71 23.48 -5.45 -8.15
C LEU A 71 24.24 -4.83 -6.97
N THR A 72 25.21 -5.55 -6.40
CA THR A 72 26.10 -4.99 -5.36
C THR A 72 26.77 -3.71 -5.85
N ALA A 73 27.28 -3.72 -7.07
CA ALA A 73 27.91 -2.54 -7.63
C ALA A 73 26.95 -1.41 -7.99
N ALA A 74 25.75 -1.73 -8.46
CA ALA A 74 24.73 -0.73 -8.70
C ALA A 74 24.31 -0.06 -7.38
N ARG A 75 24.15 -0.85 -6.30
CA ARG A 75 23.93 -0.38 -4.92
C ARG A 75 25.05 0.51 -4.42
N ASP A 76 26.31 0.08 -4.57
CA ASP A 76 27.48 0.85 -4.12
C ASP A 76 27.57 2.19 -4.85
N MET A 77 27.35 2.17 -6.17
CA MET A 77 27.30 3.38 -6.99
C MET A 77 26.15 4.30 -6.55
N LEU A 78 24.96 3.77 -6.31
CA LEU A 78 23.81 4.55 -5.86
C LEU A 78 24.08 5.23 -4.52
N ARG A 79 24.68 4.54 -3.54
CA ARG A 79 25.09 5.14 -2.26
C ARG A 79 26.10 6.29 -2.41
N THR A 80 26.95 6.27 -3.43
CA THR A 80 27.89 7.38 -3.69
C THR A 80 27.19 8.59 -4.30
N MET A 81 26.04 8.41 -4.94
CA MET A 81 25.29 9.46 -5.62
C MET A 81 24.23 10.11 -4.74
N ASP A 82 23.63 9.34 -3.85
CA ASP A 82 22.60 9.80 -2.93
C ASP A 82 22.68 9.02 -1.62
N SER A 83 22.96 9.73 -0.52
CA SER A 83 22.95 9.19 0.84
C SER A 83 21.72 9.63 1.64
N THR A 84 20.78 10.35 1.01
CA THR A 84 19.62 10.95 1.69
C THR A 84 18.42 10.00 1.77
N ARG A 85 18.44 8.89 1.02
CA ARG A 85 17.32 7.92 0.91
C ARG A 85 17.79 6.48 1.13
N PRO A 86 17.01 5.64 1.81
CA PRO A 86 17.25 4.21 1.90
C PRO A 86 17.13 3.50 0.54
N ILE A 87 17.81 2.37 0.43
CA ILE A 87 17.79 1.49 -0.74
C ILE A 87 16.99 0.24 -0.41
N VAL A 88 16.11 -0.21 -1.31
CA VAL A 88 15.41 -1.49 -1.21
C VAL A 88 15.73 -2.41 -2.37
N TYR A 89 15.70 -3.71 -2.09
CA TYR A 89 15.78 -4.76 -3.11
C TYR A 89 15.36 -6.10 -2.50
N GLU A 90 14.29 -6.68 -3.04
CA GLU A 90 13.64 -7.89 -2.51
C GLU A 90 14.53 -9.12 -2.63
N SER A 91 14.95 -9.46 -3.86
CA SER A 91 15.61 -10.74 -4.17
C SER A 91 16.99 -10.86 -3.55
N GLY A 92 17.51 -9.73 -3.02
CA GLY A 92 18.73 -9.72 -2.24
C GLY A 92 18.61 -10.42 -0.90
N GLY A 93 17.42 -10.49 -0.30
CA GLY A 93 17.18 -11.01 1.04
C GLY A 93 15.74 -10.96 1.49
N ALA A 94 14.80 -11.38 0.66
CA ALA A 94 13.42 -11.65 1.06
C ALA A 94 13.22 -13.13 1.40
N LEU A 95 12.05 -13.50 1.92
CA LEU A 95 11.78 -14.83 2.48
C LEU A 95 11.93 -16.00 1.48
N PHE A 96 11.70 -15.75 0.18
CA PHE A 96 11.78 -16.77 -0.85
C PHE A 96 13.20 -17.02 -1.37
N GLU A 97 14.06 -15.99 -1.42
CA GLU A 97 15.46 -16.10 -1.87
C GLU A 97 16.48 -16.10 -0.72
N GLY A 98 16.06 -15.89 0.54
CA GLY A 98 16.95 -15.78 1.69
C GLY A 98 16.26 -15.57 3.04
N THR A 99 17.03 -15.14 4.04
CA THR A 99 16.62 -15.06 5.45
C THR A 99 15.74 -13.86 5.81
N GLY A 100 15.33 -13.04 4.84
CA GLY A 100 14.80 -11.69 5.10
C GLY A 100 15.89 -10.61 5.26
N ILE A 101 17.17 -10.96 5.04
CA ILE A 101 18.34 -10.16 5.44
C ILE A 101 19.39 -10.18 4.32
N SER A 102 19.71 -8.99 3.78
CA SER A 102 20.77 -8.80 2.76
C SER A 102 21.53 -7.52 2.92
N ASP A 103 22.79 -7.49 2.49
CA ASP A 103 23.56 -6.25 2.37
C ASP A 103 23.07 -5.32 1.24
N LEU A 104 22.22 -5.82 0.33
CA LEU A 104 21.67 -5.04 -0.78
C LEU A 104 20.51 -4.10 -0.38
N THR A 105 19.93 -4.28 0.81
CA THR A 105 18.71 -3.57 1.22
C THR A 105 18.83 -2.96 2.62
N ASP A 106 18.33 -1.74 2.77
CA ASP A 106 18.20 -1.02 4.04
C ASP A 106 16.86 -1.33 4.74
N ILE A 107 15.88 -1.89 4.01
CA ILE A 107 14.56 -2.27 4.51
C ILE A 107 14.30 -3.73 4.13
N ALA A 108 13.84 -4.55 5.07
CA ALA A 108 13.39 -5.90 4.73
C ALA A 108 12.06 -5.79 3.95
N CYS A 109 12.08 -6.18 2.68
CA CYS A 109 10.98 -5.93 1.75
C CYS A 109 10.58 -7.19 0.99
N PRO A 110 9.96 -8.19 1.65
CA PRO A 110 9.55 -9.41 0.97
C PRO A 110 8.29 -9.19 0.11
N MET A 111 8.16 -10.02 -0.92
CA MET A 111 6.93 -10.21 -1.69
C MET A 111 6.09 -11.34 -1.11
N TYR A 112 4.79 -11.09 -0.94
CA TYR A 112 3.76 -12.05 -0.53
C TYR A 112 4.07 -12.93 0.70
N PRO A 113 4.69 -12.41 1.78
CA PRO A 113 4.76 -13.20 3.01
C PRO A 113 3.36 -13.46 3.56
N THR A 114 3.17 -14.56 4.25
CA THR A 114 1.97 -14.73 5.09
C THR A 114 1.97 -13.72 6.25
N VAL A 115 0.83 -13.53 6.91
CA VAL A 115 0.73 -12.72 8.14
C VAL A 115 1.71 -13.24 9.20
N GLU A 116 1.79 -14.56 9.38
CA GLU A 116 2.72 -15.19 10.33
C GLU A 116 4.18 -14.89 9.98
N GLN A 117 4.57 -15.06 8.71
CA GLN A 117 5.93 -14.75 8.26
C GLN A 117 6.27 -13.27 8.45
N THR A 118 5.31 -12.38 8.19
CA THR A 118 5.45 -10.93 8.41
C THR A 118 5.72 -10.64 9.89
N VAL A 119 4.91 -11.18 10.79
CA VAL A 119 5.08 -11.02 12.25
C VAL A 119 6.43 -11.58 12.72
N ASN A 120 6.80 -12.77 12.24
CA ASN A 120 8.07 -13.39 12.56
C ASN A 120 9.25 -12.51 12.13
N LEU A 121 9.21 -11.93 10.93
CA LEU A 121 10.25 -11.03 10.43
C LEU A 121 10.36 -9.74 11.26
N GLY A 122 9.23 -9.12 11.60
CA GLY A 122 9.16 -7.88 12.38
C GLY A 122 9.54 -8.01 13.84
N THR A 123 9.51 -9.23 14.41
CA THR A 123 9.80 -9.50 15.83
C THR A 123 11.17 -10.15 16.08
N ARG A 124 11.96 -10.38 15.02
CA ARG A 124 13.36 -10.82 15.14
C ARG A 124 14.17 -9.87 16.02
N LYS A 125 14.91 -10.43 16.98
CA LYS A 125 15.79 -9.69 17.91
C LYS A 125 17.18 -9.41 17.34
N ASP A 126 17.60 -10.17 16.32
CA ASP A 126 18.91 -10.08 15.67
C ASP A 126 18.89 -9.18 14.43
N GLU A 127 17.76 -8.53 14.13
CA GLU A 127 17.58 -7.67 12.97
C GLU A 127 16.92 -6.36 13.40
N GLY A 128 17.52 -5.23 12.99
CA GLY A 128 17.08 -3.89 13.36
C GLY A 128 16.34 -3.14 12.25
N ARG A 129 16.44 -3.60 10.99
CA ARG A 129 15.83 -2.91 9.86
C ARG A 129 14.31 -2.95 9.90
N PRO A 130 13.62 -1.91 9.40
CA PRO A 130 12.17 -1.95 9.25
C PRO A 130 11.77 -3.00 8.20
N VAL A 131 10.50 -3.36 8.25
CA VAL A 131 9.85 -4.30 7.33
C VAL A 131 8.74 -3.55 6.61
N ILE A 132 8.86 -3.47 5.28
CA ILE A 132 7.85 -2.89 4.39
C ILE A 132 7.68 -3.86 3.23
N LEU A 133 6.52 -4.50 3.12
CA LEU A 133 6.26 -5.50 2.09
C LEU A 133 6.25 -4.80 0.72
N CYS A 134 7.19 -5.11 -0.18
CA CYS A 134 7.19 -4.47 -1.51
C CYS A 134 6.00 -4.95 -2.35
N GLU A 135 5.47 -6.15 -2.06
CA GLU A 135 4.20 -6.63 -2.60
C GLU A 135 3.48 -7.47 -1.54
N TYR A 136 2.19 -7.23 -1.35
CA TYR A 136 1.32 -8.10 -0.55
C TYR A 136 -0.14 -7.98 -1.03
N SER A 137 -1.01 -8.86 -0.52
CA SER A 137 -2.45 -8.83 -0.82
C SER A 137 -2.77 -8.74 -2.32
N HIS A 138 -2.34 -9.75 -3.08
CA HIS A 138 -2.55 -9.83 -4.53
C HIS A 138 -4.04 -9.70 -4.92
N ALA A 139 -4.41 -8.63 -5.62
CA ALA A 139 -5.80 -8.18 -5.85
C ALA A 139 -6.44 -8.74 -7.15
N MET A 140 -5.89 -9.84 -7.68
CA MET A 140 -6.41 -10.50 -8.88
C MET A 140 -7.83 -11.03 -8.71
N GLY A 141 -8.76 -10.46 -9.48
CA GLY A 141 -10.16 -10.85 -9.49
C GLY A 141 -10.89 -10.53 -8.18
N ASN A 142 -11.56 -11.53 -7.60
CA ASN A 142 -12.21 -11.39 -6.29
C ASN A 142 -11.26 -11.89 -5.19
N SER A 143 -10.54 -10.97 -4.55
CA SER A 143 -9.40 -11.28 -3.66
C SER A 143 -9.39 -10.36 -2.42
N ASN A 144 -8.20 -10.11 -1.85
CA ASN A 144 -7.92 -9.26 -0.70
C ASN A 144 -8.59 -9.69 0.63
N GLY A 145 -8.98 -10.96 0.75
CA GLY A 145 -9.36 -11.54 2.03
C GLY A 145 -8.21 -11.44 3.05
N ASN A 146 -8.54 -11.37 4.35
CA ASN A 146 -7.63 -11.24 5.51
C ASN A 146 -6.73 -9.99 5.54
N LEU A 147 -7.00 -8.98 4.72
CA LEU A 147 -6.22 -7.74 4.71
C LEU A 147 -6.20 -7.06 6.10
N ASP A 148 -7.27 -7.19 6.87
CA ASP A 148 -7.41 -6.69 8.24
C ASP A 148 -6.37 -7.28 9.21
N GLU A 149 -5.96 -8.53 9.02
CA GLU A 149 -4.95 -9.19 9.85
C GLU A 149 -3.57 -8.53 9.70
N TYR A 150 -3.18 -8.14 8.47
CA TYR A 150 -1.96 -7.37 8.24
C TYR A 150 -2.02 -6.00 8.92
N TRP A 151 -3.13 -5.27 8.69
CA TRP A 151 -3.31 -3.92 9.23
C TRP A 151 -3.32 -3.89 10.76
N LYS A 152 -3.88 -4.92 11.41
CA LYS A 152 -3.79 -5.11 12.85
C LYS A 152 -2.35 -5.13 13.33
N HIS A 153 -1.46 -5.84 12.63
CA HIS A 153 -0.05 -5.94 13.01
C HIS A 153 0.79 -4.72 12.62
N PHE A 154 0.48 -4.05 11.51
CA PHE A 154 1.14 -2.80 11.13
C PHE A 154 0.89 -1.67 12.14
N TRP A 155 -0.24 -1.70 12.85
CA TRP A 155 -0.56 -0.73 13.91
C TRP A 155 -0.25 -1.22 15.33
N ASP A 156 0.36 -2.39 15.47
CA ASP A 156 0.74 -2.93 16.77
C ASP A 156 2.01 -2.22 17.27
N LYS A 157 1.85 -1.43 18.34
CA LYS A 157 2.94 -0.67 18.97
C LYS A 157 4.09 -1.55 19.49
N ASP A 158 3.82 -2.84 19.74
CA ASP A 158 4.83 -3.79 20.21
C ASP A 158 5.62 -4.40 19.02
N LYS A 159 5.26 -4.04 17.78
CA LYS A 159 5.90 -4.45 16.53
C LYS A 159 6.34 -3.24 15.68
N PRO A 160 7.12 -2.30 16.23
CA PRO A 160 7.43 -1.01 15.58
C PRO A 160 8.23 -1.14 14.27
N ARG A 161 8.85 -2.31 14.02
CA ARG A 161 9.55 -2.59 12.76
C ARG A 161 8.59 -2.85 11.60
N LEU A 162 7.33 -3.23 11.85
CA LEU A 162 6.34 -3.46 10.80
C LEU A 162 5.73 -2.13 10.35
N GLN A 163 6.09 -1.66 9.16
CA GLN A 163 5.73 -0.32 8.68
C GLN A 163 4.82 -0.33 7.45
N GLY A 164 4.11 -1.44 7.19
CA GLY A 164 3.15 -1.55 6.10
C GLY A 164 3.69 -2.28 4.87
N GLY A 165 3.17 -1.91 3.70
CA GLY A 165 3.55 -2.49 2.41
C GLY A 165 2.75 -1.92 1.24
N PHE A 166 3.04 -2.42 0.04
CA PHE A 166 2.37 -2.03 -1.21
C PHE A 166 1.46 -3.15 -1.71
N ILE A 167 0.17 -2.86 -1.89
CA ILE A 167 -0.79 -3.83 -2.43
C ILE A 167 -0.48 -4.08 -3.91
N TRP A 168 -0.44 -5.34 -4.33
CA TRP A 168 -0.31 -5.69 -5.74
C TRP A 168 -1.69 -5.94 -6.38
N ASP A 169 -2.17 -5.13 -7.32
CA ASP A 169 -1.64 -3.84 -7.74
C ASP A 169 -2.78 -2.81 -7.97
N MET A 170 -2.47 -1.69 -8.61
CA MET A 170 -3.42 -0.58 -8.71
C MET A 170 -4.48 -0.82 -9.78
N ILE A 171 -4.11 -1.18 -11.00
CA ILE A 171 -5.00 -1.15 -12.18
C ILE A 171 -4.81 -2.40 -13.01
N ASP A 172 -5.91 -3.08 -13.33
CA ASP A 172 -5.93 -4.18 -14.29
C ASP A 172 -5.32 -3.78 -15.63
N GLN A 173 -4.42 -4.61 -16.16
CA GLN A 173 -3.76 -4.37 -17.45
C GLN A 173 -4.58 -4.93 -18.63
N GLY A 174 -5.90 -4.73 -18.57
CA GLY A 174 -6.84 -5.15 -19.62
C GLY A 174 -6.87 -4.17 -20.79
N LEU A 175 -6.74 -4.68 -22.03
CA LEU A 175 -6.76 -3.85 -23.23
C LEU A 175 -8.17 -3.71 -23.79
N ARG A 176 -8.63 -2.47 -24.02
CA ARG A 176 -9.95 -2.24 -24.63
C ARG A 176 -10.01 -2.86 -26.04
N ARG A 177 -11.07 -3.61 -26.31
CA ARG A 177 -11.37 -4.27 -27.58
C ARG A 177 -12.86 -4.17 -27.88
N VAL A 178 -13.24 -4.43 -29.13
CA VAL A 178 -14.62 -4.50 -29.59
C VAL A 178 -14.86 -5.92 -30.10
N ASN A 179 -15.91 -6.58 -29.58
CA ASN A 179 -16.31 -7.88 -30.05
C ASN A 179 -16.83 -7.77 -31.49
N LYS A 180 -16.18 -8.45 -32.45
CA LYS A 180 -16.52 -8.36 -33.88
C LYS A 180 -17.92 -8.87 -34.23
N THR A 181 -18.50 -9.74 -33.41
CA THR A 181 -19.83 -10.33 -33.63
C THR A 181 -20.94 -9.48 -33.01
N THR A 182 -20.72 -8.96 -31.79
CA THR A 182 -21.76 -8.25 -31.03
C THR A 182 -21.62 -6.72 -31.07
N GLY A 183 -20.47 -6.20 -31.49
CA GLY A 183 -20.15 -4.76 -31.47
C GLY A 183 -19.91 -4.18 -30.08
N LYS A 184 -19.94 -4.98 -29.01
CA LYS A 184 -19.76 -4.52 -27.62
C LYS A 184 -18.29 -4.38 -27.25
N GLU A 185 -17.94 -3.34 -26.50
CA GLU A 185 -16.62 -3.20 -25.91
C GLU A 185 -16.39 -4.22 -24.78
N TYR A 186 -15.14 -4.66 -24.63
CA TYR A 186 -14.68 -5.49 -23.52
C TYR A 186 -13.18 -5.23 -23.25
N PHE A 187 -12.69 -5.70 -22.11
CA PHE A 187 -11.27 -5.70 -21.79
C PHE A 187 -10.67 -7.08 -22.06
N ALA A 188 -9.70 -7.11 -22.96
CA ALA A 188 -8.93 -8.28 -23.37
C ALA A 188 -7.71 -8.50 -22.47
N TYR A 189 -7.34 -9.77 -22.29
CA TYR A 189 -6.11 -10.23 -21.62
C TYR A 189 -5.37 -11.25 -22.51
N GLY A 190 -4.29 -11.84 -21.99
CA GLY A 190 -3.42 -12.78 -22.71
C GLY A 190 -4.10 -14.10 -23.09
N ASP A 191 -5.00 -14.10 -24.06
CA ASP A 191 -5.58 -15.27 -24.76
C ASP A 191 -6.48 -14.71 -25.87
N THR A 192 -7.12 -13.58 -25.56
CA THR A 192 -8.09 -12.94 -26.44
C THR A 192 -7.51 -12.23 -27.67
N ASP A 193 -6.20 -11.95 -27.78
CA ASP A 193 -5.60 -11.25 -28.95
C ASP A 193 -4.04 -11.19 -29.02
N CYS A 194 -3.30 -11.80 -28.09
CA CYS A 194 -1.87 -11.45 -27.86
C CYS A 194 -0.82 -12.53 -28.21
N GLY A 195 -1.19 -13.59 -28.93
CA GLY A 195 -0.28 -14.64 -29.41
C GLY A 195 -0.38 -15.98 -28.66
N ASP A 196 0.33 -16.99 -29.17
CA ASP A 196 0.17 -18.41 -28.80
C ASP A 196 0.74 -18.77 -27.42
N ILE A 197 1.68 -17.98 -26.88
CA ILE A 197 2.27 -18.17 -25.55
C ILE A 197 1.86 -16.97 -24.68
N ASN A 198 1.09 -17.24 -23.63
CA ASN A 198 0.56 -16.23 -22.73
C ASN A 198 0.24 -16.81 -21.34
N ASP A 199 0.12 -15.93 -20.33
CA ASP A 199 -0.27 -16.26 -18.96
C ASP A 199 -1.70 -15.81 -18.62
N ARG A 200 -2.56 -15.70 -19.64
CA ARG A 200 -3.99 -15.43 -19.46
C ARG A 200 -4.29 -14.17 -18.65
N GLN A 201 -5.20 -14.27 -17.69
CA GLN A 201 -5.67 -13.17 -16.88
C GLN A 201 -4.70 -12.81 -15.74
N PHE A 202 -3.49 -13.38 -15.70
CA PHE A 202 -2.47 -13.06 -14.68
C PHE A 202 -1.97 -11.60 -14.75
N CYS A 203 -2.40 -10.83 -15.75
CA CYS A 203 -2.20 -9.38 -15.88
C CYS A 203 -3.39 -8.53 -15.34
N ILE A 204 -4.42 -9.16 -14.79
CA ILE A 204 -5.66 -8.55 -14.27
C ILE A 204 -5.63 -8.64 -12.73
N ASN A 205 -4.81 -7.80 -12.10
CA ASN A 205 -4.44 -7.89 -10.68
C ASN A 205 -4.84 -6.65 -9.86
N GLY A 206 -5.63 -5.75 -10.44
CA GLY A 206 -5.82 -4.40 -9.92
C GLY A 206 -6.95 -4.28 -8.89
N LEU A 207 -6.76 -3.35 -7.96
CA LEU A 207 -7.86 -2.79 -7.16
C LEU A 207 -8.87 -2.01 -8.02
N TYR A 208 -8.48 -1.58 -9.21
CA TYR A 208 -9.31 -0.88 -10.18
C TYR A 208 -9.28 -1.59 -11.52
N SER A 209 -10.42 -1.58 -12.20
CA SER A 209 -10.54 -1.98 -13.60
C SER A 209 -9.74 -1.04 -14.54
N PRO A 210 -9.54 -1.39 -15.82
CA PRO A 210 -8.71 -0.60 -16.74
C PRO A 210 -9.24 0.81 -17.02
N ASP A 211 -10.53 1.09 -16.80
CA ASP A 211 -11.13 2.43 -16.88
C ASP A 211 -11.31 3.11 -15.52
N ARG A 212 -10.59 2.61 -14.50
CA ARG A 212 -10.49 3.17 -13.14
C ARG A 212 -11.80 3.09 -12.35
N VAL A 213 -12.71 2.19 -12.73
CA VAL A 213 -13.83 1.83 -11.84
C VAL A 213 -13.29 0.96 -10.69
N PRO A 214 -13.54 1.33 -9.41
CA PRO A 214 -13.04 0.59 -8.27
C PRO A 214 -13.69 -0.79 -8.15
N HIS A 215 -12.88 -1.81 -7.85
CA HIS A 215 -13.38 -3.09 -7.38
C HIS A 215 -13.87 -3.00 -5.92
N PRO A 216 -14.72 -3.94 -5.46
CA PRO A 216 -15.21 -3.95 -4.08
C PRO A 216 -14.11 -3.88 -3.01
N ALA A 217 -12.94 -4.48 -3.28
CA ALA A 217 -11.78 -4.45 -2.39
C ALA A 217 -11.30 -3.03 -2.04
N VAL A 218 -11.54 -2.02 -2.90
CA VAL A 218 -11.17 -0.62 -2.62
C VAL A 218 -11.88 -0.09 -1.36
N ALA A 219 -13.11 -0.54 -1.09
CA ALA A 219 -13.83 -0.14 0.12
C ALA A 219 -13.15 -0.69 1.38
N GLU A 220 -12.70 -1.94 1.34
CA GLU A 220 -11.97 -2.59 2.43
C GLU A 220 -10.62 -1.91 2.67
N VAL A 221 -9.85 -1.69 1.59
CA VAL A 221 -8.57 -0.97 1.65
C VAL A 221 -8.76 0.42 2.26
N LYS A 222 -9.75 1.18 1.79
CA LYS A 222 -10.04 2.53 2.30
C LYS A 222 -10.38 2.52 3.80
N TYR A 223 -11.17 1.54 4.24
CA TYR A 223 -11.54 1.42 5.65
C TYR A 223 -10.34 1.08 6.53
N LEU A 224 -9.53 0.08 6.14
CA LEU A 224 -8.37 -0.35 6.91
C LEU A 224 -7.26 0.72 6.95
N GLN A 225 -7.12 1.50 5.88
CA GLN A 225 -6.13 2.56 5.73
C GLN A 225 -6.54 3.90 6.35
N GLN A 226 -7.75 4.04 6.87
CA GLN A 226 -8.22 5.32 7.38
C GLN A 226 -7.38 5.78 8.60
N PRO A 227 -6.95 7.06 8.63
CA PRO A 227 -6.03 7.55 9.66
C PRO A 227 -6.73 7.86 11.00
N VAL A 228 -8.04 8.05 11.01
CA VAL A 228 -8.79 8.30 12.25
C VAL A 228 -9.62 7.08 12.61
N GLN A 229 -9.39 6.56 13.82
CA GLN A 229 -10.05 5.36 14.33
C GLN A 229 -10.92 5.71 15.54
N PHE A 230 -11.97 4.92 15.72
CA PHE A 230 -12.94 5.12 16.79
C PHE A 230 -13.12 3.81 17.54
N THR A 231 -13.11 3.88 18.87
CA THR A 231 -13.58 2.81 19.74
C THR A 231 -14.62 3.35 20.70
N LEU A 232 -15.61 2.53 21.04
CA LEU A 232 -16.59 2.90 22.06
C LEU A 232 -15.89 2.90 23.43
N ASP A 233 -15.97 4.03 24.14
CA ASP A 233 -15.40 4.18 25.49
C ASP A 233 -16.50 3.98 26.55
N SER A 234 -17.67 4.60 26.35
CA SER A 234 -18.84 4.38 27.19
C SER A 234 -20.14 4.69 26.44
N GLU A 235 -21.24 4.11 26.92
CA GLU A 235 -22.58 4.30 26.38
C GLU A 235 -23.57 4.51 27.54
N THR A 236 -24.53 5.40 27.31
CA THR A 236 -25.64 5.71 28.21
C THR A 236 -26.91 5.90 27.39
N SER A 237 -28.07 5.92 28.04
CA SER A 237 -29.35 6.17 27.35
C SER A 237 -29.43 7.55 26.67
N SER A 238 -28.59 8.51 27.06
CA SER A 238 -28.57 9.87 26.51
C SER A 238 -27.40 10.15 25.56
N GLY A 239 -26.55 9.16 25.27
CA GLY A 239 -25.41 9.36 24.37
C GLY A 239 -24.26 8.36 24.52
N VAL A 240 -23.25 8.54 23.69
CA VAL A 240 -22.02 7.74 23.66
C VAL A 240 -20.78 8.61 23.81
N THR A 241 -19.74 8.04 24.41
CA THR A 241 -18.37 8.58 24.37
C THR A 241 -17.51 7.66 23.51
N LEU A 242 -16.87 8.23 22.50
CA LEU A 242 -15.92 7.56 21.63
C LEU A 242 -14.49 7.94 22.03
N ALA A 243 -13.62 6.95 22.12
CA ALA A 243 -12.19 7.18 22.08
C ALA A 243 -11.75 7.26 20.61
N VAL A 244 -11.25 8.44 20.23
CA VAL A 244 -10.76 8.72 18.90
C VAL A 244 -9.24 8.62 18.91
N THR A 245 -8.67 7.82 18.01
CA THR A 245 -7.24 7.77 17.74
C THR A 245 -6.92 8.46 16.43
N ASN A 246 -6.08 9.49 16.47
CA ASN A 246 -5.59 10.17 15.27
C ASN A 246 -4.20 9.63 14.88
N ARG A 247 -4.15 8.87 13.79
CA ARG A 247 -2.92 8.25 13.25
C ARG A 247 -2.21 9.11 12.19
N TYR A 248 -2.69 10.32 11.89
CA TYR A 248 -1.91 11.24 11.05
C TYR A 248 -0.56 11.57 11.72
N SER A 249 0.51 11.60 10.94
CA SER A 249 1.84 11.95 11.47
C SER A 249 1.99 13.44 11.77
N PHE A 250 1.35 14.32 11.00
CA PHE A 250 1.61 15.77 11.06
C PHE A 250 0.37 16.65 11.19
N GLN A 251 -0.83 16.08 11.05
CA GLN A 251 -2.08 16.83 10.99
C GLN A 251 -2.98 16.51 12.17
N SER A 252 -3.51 17.56 12.81
CA SER A 252 -4.68 17.43 13.67
C SER A 252 -5.93 17.11 12.87
N THR A 253 -7.00 16.73 13.56
CA THR A 253 -8.30 16.47 12.92
C THR A 253 -9.21 17.69 12.82
N ASP A 254 -8.70 18.89 13.09
CA ASP A 254 -9.42 20.17 13.10
C ASP A 254 -10.05 20.53 11.74
N LYS A 255 -9.49 20.03 10.64
CA LYS A 255 -10.02 20.23 9.27
C LYS A 255 -11.09 19.22 8.87
N LEU A 256 -11.34 18.21 9.70
CA LEU A 256 -12.35 17.18 9.42
C LEU A 256 -13.72 17.62 9.94
N LYS A 257 -14.77 17.18 9.24
CA LYS A 257 -16.16 17.35 9.67
C LYS A 257 -16.70 16.02 10.13
N TRP A 258 -17.30 16.00 11.31
CA TRP A 258 -17.82 14.78 11.90
C TRP A 258 -19.34 14.78 11.88
N THR A 259 -19.89 13.73 11.30
CA THR A 259 -21.31 13.41 11.27
C THR A 259 -21.53 12.12 12.01
N TRP A 260 -22.61 12.02 12.78
CA TRP A 260 -23.05 10.77 13.40
C TRP A 260 -24.50 10.53 13.07
N PHE A 261 -24.91 9.27 13.07
CA PHE A 261 -26.31 8.87 13.04
C PHE A 261 -26.51 7.61 13.89
N VAL A 262 -27.70 7.48 14.45
CA VAL A 262 -28.19 6.27 15.12
C VAL A 262 -29.47 5.87 14.42
N THR A 263 -29.55 4.61 14.03
CA THR A 263 -30.71 4.03 13.36
C THR A 263 -31.33 2.96 14.26
N SER A 264 -32.63 3.09 14.54
CA SER A 264 -33.43 2.00 15.09
C SER A 264 -33.97 1.16 13.93
N CYS A 265 -33.68 -0.14 13.96
CA CYS A 265 -34.16 -1.09 12.97
C CYS A 265 -35.23 -2.00 13.61
N ASP A 266 -36.46 -1.52 13.71
CA ASP A 266 -37.60 -2.40 13.92
C ASP A 266 -38.11 -2.89 12.56
N LYS A 267 -38.55 -4.16 12.49
CA LYS A 267 -38.87 -4.92 11.25
C LYS A 267 -39.78 -4.24 10.21
N MET A 268 -40.34 -3.07 10.51
CA MET A 268 -41.32 -2.34 9.72
C MET A 268 -41.01 -0.84 9.53
N ASN A 269 -40.11 -0.23 10.30
CA ASN A 269 -39.80 1.21 10.22
C ASN A 269 -38.32 1.47 10.57
N GLU A 270 -37.67 2.35 9.81
CA GLU A 270 -36.34 2.88 10.09
C GLU A 270 -36.49 4.27 10.72
N GLU A 271 -36.17 4.41 12.01
CA GLU A 271 -36.05 5.73 12.65
C GLU A 271 -34.58 6.12 12.75
N ARG A 272 -34.24 7.32 12.29
CA ARG A 272 -32.87 7.83 12.27
C ARG A 272 -32.79 9.18 12.97
N ILE A 273 -31.87 9.27 13.94
CA ILE A 273 -31.38 10.54 14.48
C ILE A 273 -29.96 10.76 13.97
N GLU A 274 -29.61 12.01 13.69
CA GLU A 274 -28.28 12.36 13.19
C GLU A 274 -27.86 13.76 13.66
N GLY A 275 -26.56 14.01 13.62
CA GLY A 275 -26.05 15.31 14.00
C GLY A 275 -24.61 15.54 13.58
N LEU A 276 -24.18 16.78 13.77
CA LEU A 276 -22.79 17.19 13.66
C LEU A 276 -22.18 17.25 15.05
N PHE A 277 -20.89 16.92 15.14
CA PHE A 277 -20.10 17.21 16.33
C PHE A 277 -18.72 17.70 15.91
N SER A 278 -18.06 18.46 16.78
CA SER A 278 -16.74 18.99 16.53
C SER A 278 -15.81 18.55 17.64
N PHE A 279 -14.73 17.89 17.27
CA PHE A 279 -13.61 17.61 18.14
C PHE A 279 -12.32 17.72 17.33
N SER A 280 -11.22 17.98 18.01
CA SER A 280 -9.89 17.97 17.44
C SER A 280 -9.01 17.04 18.26
N ALA A 281 -8.36 16.09 17.58
CA ALA A 281 -7.31 15.27 18.15
C ALA A 281 -5.95 15.70 17.53
N PRO A 282 -4.89 15.91 18.33
CA PRO A 282 -3.56 16.20 17.82
C PRO A 282 -3.02 15.02 16.97
N PRO A 283 -1.97 15.21 16.16
CA PRO A 283 -1.35 14.11 15.39
C PRO A 283 -0.65 13.07 16.28
N GLU A 284 0.08 12.14 15.65
CA GLU A 284 1.03 11.22 16.27
C GLU A 284 0.41 10.13 17.16
N ASN A 285 -0.62 9.44 16.65
CA ASN A 285 -1.34 8.37 17.37
C ASN A 285 -1.97 8.86 18.68
N SER A 286 -2.32 10.14 18.77
CA SER A 286 -2.96 10.69 19.96
C SER A 286 -4.34 10.06 20.19
N ARG A 287 -4.76 10.03 21.46
CA ARG A 287 -6.08 9.54 21.89
C ARG A 287 -6.86 10.69 22.53
N THR A 288 -8.07 10.94 22.05
CA THR A 288 -8.97 11.99 22.56
C THR A 288 -10.36 11.41 22.76
N LEU A 289 -11.08 11.83 23.80
CA LEU A 289 -12.48 11.43 24.02
C LEU A 289 -13.42 12.43 23.34
N ALA A 290 -14.37 11.91 22.57
CA ALA A 290 -15.41 12.69 21.91
C ALA A 290 -16.79 12.20 22.37
N ARG A 291 -17.61 13.11 22.89
CA ARG A 291 -18.95 12.80 23.40
C ARG A 291 -20.02 13.20 22.39
N ILE A 292 -20.94 12.29 22.14
CA ILE A 292 -22.14 12.50 21.32
C ILE A 292 -23.34 12.38 22.27
N ASN A 293 -24.16 13.44 22.35
CA ASN A 293 -25.41 13.42 23.11
C ASN A 293 -26.58 13.24 22.15
N PHE A 294 -27.50 12.35 22.49
CA PHE A 294 -28.72 12.10 21.71
C PHE A 294 -29.81 13.16 21.97
N ASP A 295 -29.71 13.90 23.09
CA ASP A 295 -30.73 14.86 23.57
C ASP A 295 -30.62 16.28 22.97
N SER A 296 -29.88 16.51 21.88
CA SER A 296 -29.81 17.86 21.31
C SER A 296 -31.13 18.26 20.65
N GLY A 297 -32.02 18.89 21.43
CA GLY A 297 -33.19 19.65 21.01
C GLY A 297 -32.81 20.86 20.14
N GLY A 298 -32.40 20.57 18.92
CA GLY A 298 -31.90 21.52 17.93
C GLY A 298 -31.69 20.84 16.58
N LEU A 299 -32.58 19.93 16.18
CA LEU A 299 -32.75 19.63 14.76
C LEU A 299 -33.43 20.84 14.15
N ASP A 300 -32.61 21.79 13.70
CA ASP A 300 -33.05 22.73 12.69
C ASP A 300 -33.57 21.91 11.51
N SER A 301 -34.79 22.25 11.09
CA SER A 301 -35.71 21.50 10.23
C SER A 301 -35.24 21.15 8.81
N ALA A 302 -33.93 21.04 8.56
CA ALA A 302 -33.35 20.98 7.22
C ALA A 302 -33.21 19.58 6.61
N PHE A 303 -33.30 18.48 7.38
CA PHE A 303 -33.14 17.13 6.82
C PHE A 303 -34.13 16.13 7.43
N ARG A 304 -35.42 16.32 7.14
CA ARG A 304 -36.34 15.19 6.97
C ARG A 304 -36.42 14.92 5.47
N ARG A 305 -35.82 13.81 5.01
CA ARG A 305 -36.09 13.22 3.70
C ARG A 305 -36.73 11.86 3.93
#